data_AF-A0A0U1P809-F1
#
_entry.id   AF-A0A0U1P809-F1
#
_cell.length_a   1.000
_cell.length_b   1.000
_cell.length_c   1.000
_cell.angle_alpha   90.00
_cell.angle_beta   90.00
_cell.angle_gamma   90.00
#
_symmetry.space_group_name_H-M   'P 1'
#
loop_
_entity.id
_entity.type
_entity.pdbx_description
1 polymer ?
#
loop_
_entity_poly.entity_id
_entity_poly.type
_entity_poly.pdbx_seq_one_letter_code
_entity_poly.pdbx_strand_id
1 'polypeptide(L)' 'MMSLIFLLLLIAMVSAFIGKKSMSYAFFAISVVIGLYWFHHHATDTLSILL' A
#
# COMPACT_ATOMS: atom_id res chain seq x y z
N MET A 1 4.98 -5.70 -5.57
CA MET A 1 4.43 -5.13 -4.31
C MET A 1 4.09 -3.65 -4.44
N MET A 2 4.94 -2.82 -5.05
CA MET A 2 4.65 -1.38 -5.19
C MET A 2 3.34 -1.06 -5.91
N SER A 3 3.05 -1.69 -7.05
CA SER A 3 1.81 -1.45 -7.81
C SER A 3 0.53 -1.77 -7.03
N LEU A 4 0.57 -2.76 -6.12
CA LEU A 4 -0.56 -3.12 -5.27
C LEU A 4 -0.91 -2.01 -4.28
N ILE A 5 0.10 -1.37 -3.67
CA ILE A 5 -0.10 -0.26 -2.72
C ILE A 5 -0.77 0.92 -3.45
N PHE A 6 -0.29 1.26 -4.65
CA PHE A 6 -0.90 2.32 -5.46
C PHE A 6 -2.33 1.99 -5.89
N LEU A 7 -2.63 0.74 -6.24
CA LEU A 7 -3.99 0.30 -6.56
C LEU A 7 -4.92 0.44 -5.34
N LEU A 8 -4.48 0.05 -4.15
CA LEU A 8 -5.27 0.19 -2.91
C LEU A 8 -5.54 1.66 -2.58
N LEU A 9 -4.55 2.53 -2.76
CA LEU A 9 -4.72 3.98 -2.58
C LEU A 9 -5.70 4.56 -3.62
N LEU A 10 -5.62 4.12 -4.88
CA LEU A 10 -6.57 4.53 -5.92
C LEU A 10 -8.00 4.11 -5.54
N ILE A 11 -8.21 2.87 -5.10
CA ILE A 11 -9.52 2.39 -4.65
C ILE A 11 -10.00 3.18 -3.42
N ALA A 12 -9.11 3.53 -2.49
CA ALA A 12 -9.45 4.35 -1.34
C ALA A 12 -9.93 5.75 -1.76
N MET A 13 -9.24 6.39 -2.71
CA MET A 13 -9.62 7.72 -3.24
C MET A 13 -10.94 7.67 -4.00
N VAL A 14 -11.13 6.68 -4.88
CA VAL A 14 -12.40 6.48 -5.61
C VAL A 14 -13.55 6.21 -4.64
N SER A 15 -13.31 5.40 -3.59
CA SER A 15 -14.32 5.12 -2.56
C SER A 15 -14.70 6.38 -1.78
N ALA A 16 -13.73 7.25 -1.46
CA ALA A 16 -14.01 8.54 -0.83
C ALA A 16 -14.81 9.46 -1.77
N PHE A 17 -14.45 9.50 -3.05
CA PHE A 17 -15.11 10.33 -4.05
C PHE A 17 -16.58 9.96 -4.25
N ILE A 18 -16.92 8.66 -4.25
CA ILE A 18 -18.31 8.17 -4.37
C ILE A 18 -19.06 8.24 -3.02
N GLY A 19 -18.43 8.77 -1.96
CA GLY A 19 -19.05 8.96 -0.64
C GLY A 19 -19.01 7.73 0.29
N LYS A 20 -18.37 6.63 -0.13
CA LYS A 20 -18.18 5.41 0.67
C LYS A 20 -16.99 5.54 1.63
N LYS A 21 -17.10 6.46 2.59
CA LYS A 21 -16.02 6.82 3.53
C LYS A 21 -15.49 5.62 4.34
N SER A 22 -16.36 4.74 4.83
CA SER A 22 -15.95 3.53 5.58
C SER A 22 -15.03 2.61 4.75
N MET A 23 -15.40 2.36 3.49
CA MET A 23 -14.56 1.56 2.57
C MET A 23 -13.25 2.27 2.26
N SER A 24 -13.28 3.59 2.07
CA SER A 24 -12.07 4.38 1.85
C SER A 24 -11.07 4.24 3.01
N TYR A 25 -11.54 4.41 4.25
CA TYR A 25 -10.68 4.24 5.42
C TYR A 25 -10.14 2.83 5.57
N ALA A 26 -10.95 1.80 5.26
CA ALA A 26 -10.50 0.42 5.27
C ALA A 26 -9.37 0.18 4.24
N PHE A 27 -9.56 0.57 2.98
CA PHE A 27 -8.54 0.42 1.95
C PHE A 27 -7.27 1.23 2.24
N PHE A 28 -7.43 2.45 2.77
CA PHE A 28 -6.31 3.26 3.21
C PHE A 28 -5.51 2.59 4.33
N ALA A 29 -6.17 2.12 5.38
CA ALA A 29 -5.50 1.43 6.49
C ALA A 29 -4.75 0.17 6.03
N ILE A 30 -5.39 -0.64 5.16
CA ILE A 30 -4.75 -1.82 4.56
C ILE A 30 -3.51 -1.41 3.75
N SER A 31 -3.58 -0.33 2.96
CA SER A 31 -2.44 0.16 2.19
C SER A 31 -1.25 0.58 3.08
N VAL A 32 -1.51 1.14 4.26
CA VAL A 32 -0.48 1.52 5.23
C VAL A 32 0.19 0.27 5.81
N VAL A 33 -0.58 -0.73 6.24
CA VAL A 33 -0.03 -1.97 6.80
C VAL A 33 0.84 -2.69 5.77
N ILE A 34 0.36 -2.83 4.52
CA ILE A 34 1.13 -3.45 3.44
C ILE A 34 2.36 -2.61 3.08
N GLY A 35 2.24 -1.27 3.12
CA GLY A 35 3.36 -0.36 2.89
C GLY A 35 4.46 -0.51 3.93
N LEU A 36 4.11 -0.63 5.21
CA LEU A 36 5.08 -0.89 6.29
C LEU A 36 5.76 -2.25 6.12
N TYR A 37 5.00 -3.30 5.78
CA TYR A 37 5.57 -4.62 5.49
C TYR A 37 6.52 -4.57 4.29
N TRP A 38 6.11 -3.93 3.19
CA TRP A 38 6.94 -3.76 2.01
C TRP A 38 8.23 -3.00 2.34
N PHE A 39 8.12 -1.91 3.10
CA PHE A 39 9.27 -1.11 3.51
C PHE A 39 10.23 -1.91 4.38
N HIS A 40 9.71 -2.67 5.35
CA HIS A 40 10.53 -3.55 6.18
C HIS A 40 11.31 -4.54 5.32
N HIS A 41 10.60 -5.28 4.45
CA HIS A 41 11.20 -6.21 3.50
C HIS A 41 12.28 -5.53 2.62
N HIS A 42 12.00 -4.37 2.05
CA HIS A 42 12.98 -3.66 1.23
C HIS A 42 14.18 -3.11 2.02
N ALA A 43 14.00 -2.76 3.29
CA ALA A 43 15.06 -2.22 4.13
C ALA A 43 15.96 -3.31 4.72
N THR A 44 15.43 -4.52 4.94
CA THR A 44 16.17 -5.63 5.56
C THR A 44 16.71 -6.65 4.59
N ASP A 45 16.11 -6.75 3.40
CA ASP A 45 16.60 -7.68 2.39
C ASP A 45 17.98 -7.24 1.90
N THR A 46 18.94 -8.14 2.02
CA THR A 46 20.28 -7.93 1.50
C THR A 46 20.21 -7.82 -0.02
N LEU A 47 20.55 -6.64 -0.56
CA LEU A 47 20.74 -6.46 -1.98
C LEU A 47 21.91 -7.34 -2.41
N SER A 48 21.64 -8.45 -3.11
CA SER A 48 22.71 -9.26 -3.71
C SER A 48 23.29 -8.47 -4.87
N ILE A 49 24.24 -7.59 -4.56
CA ILE A 49 25.10 -7.01 -5.58
C ILE A 49 25.95 -8.18 -6.08
N LEU A 50 25.55 -8.76 -7.21
CA LEU A 50 26.43 -9.63 -7.98
C LEU A 50 27.54 -8.70 -8.48
N LEU A 51 28.67 -8.74 -7.79
CA LEU A 51 29.86 -7.98 -8.16
C LEU A 51 30.61 -8.74 -9.26
#